data_AF-A0A932FSJ7-F1
#
_entry.id   AF-A0A932FSJ7-F1
#
_cell.length_a   1.000
_cell.length_b   1.000
_cell.length_c   1.000
_cell.angle_alpha   90.00
_cell.angle_beta   90.00
_cell.angle_gamma   90.00
#
_symmetry.space_group_name_H-M   'P 1'
#
loop_
_entity.id
_entity.type
_entity.pdbx_description
1 polymer ?
#
loop_
_entity_poly.entity_id
_entity_poly.type
_entity_poly.pdbx_seq_one_letter_code
_entity_poly.pdbx_strand_id
1 'polypeptide(L)'
;MQEVKNTQRALVRIGYDGLVHKTFRGPQAFARFENEVRVLRHLEARGCGFVPRLLEVDEPGLRIVTTNCGSRVDQVNPERLRELFTELETFGVRHDDPEIRNITYRKTDGRFCIIDFEFAALLDEAPGGPRAPAPTLRWSGLTHPGRVRPNNEDTFLALEFDGREVRYLGKIGEAAAVHTDLVFAVSDGMGGASSGEFASRITKDKITRLLPKGFRLTVPGPASGYDATLRELFEAIHYDLLKLGHSYEECLGMGTTLSLAWLTPGWLYFGHIGDSRIYHLPRGGGLRQLTHDHGHVGWLRRGGLITERQAREHPLRNVLNQALGAGHQFIDPQFGAVSCAPGDRFLLCSDGLTQELWDRQLEEIIRSSDTAPLAQQLVSAALERGGHDNITALVVEALAP
;
A
#
# COMPACT_ATOMS: atom_id res chain seq x y z
N MET A 1 10.07 -24.76 -33.19
CA MET A 1 9.20 -24.34 -32.07
C MET A 1 7.99 -23.62 -32.64
N GLN A 2 6.79 -24.03 -32.24
CA GLN A 2 5.54 -23.36 -32.62
C GLN A 2 5.22 -22.27 -31.60
N GLU A 3 4.87 -21.07 -32.05
CA GLU A 3 4.42 -19.98 -31.18
C GLU A 3 2.93 -20.14 -30.85
N VAL A 4 2.58 -20.05 -29.56
CA VAL A 4 1.22 -20.36 -29.06
C VAL A 4 0.60 -19.16 -28.33
N LYS A 5 1.43 -18.30 -27.73
CA LYS A 5 1.01 -17.05 -27.08
C LYS A 5 2.12 -16.03 -27.26
N ASN A 6 1.80 -14.85 -27.77
CA ASN A 6 2.75 -13.74 -27.88
C ASN A 6 2.01 -12.45 -27.52
N THR A 7 2.18 -12.05 -26.28
CA THR A 7 1.56 -10.84 -25.73
C THR A 7 2.64 -9.93 -25.15
N GLN A 8 2.27 -8.70 -24.81
CA GLN A 8 3.16 -7.79 -24.07
C GLN A 8 3.65 -8.38 -22.74
N ARG A 9 2.94 -9.38 -22.21
CA ARG A 9 3.16 -9.97 -20.87
C ARG A 9 3.91 -11.30 -20.88
N ALA A 10 3.83 -12.09 -21.95
CA ALA A 10 4.54 -13.37 -22.05
C ALA A 10 4.67 -13.85 -23.50
N LEU A 11 5.73 -14.59 -23.76
CA LEU A 11 5.93 -15.38 -24.98
C LEU A 11 5.88 -16.86 -24.61
N VAL A 12 5.01 -17.64 -25.24
CA VAL A 12 4.89 -19.10 -25.05
C VAL A 12 5.10 -19.80 -26.37
N ARG A 13 6.02 -20.77 -26.36
CA ARG A 13 6.38 -21.60 -27.50
C ARG A 13 6.35 -23.07 -27.13
N ILE A 14 5.90 -23.92 -28.05
CA ILE A 14 5.98 -25.37 -27.92
C ILE A 14 7.20 -25.88 -28.72
N GLY A 15 8.09 -26.59 -28.05
CA GLY A 15 9.24 -27.28 -28.62
C GLY A 15 8.85 -28.43 -29.55
N TYR A 16 9.78 -28.89 -30.38
CA TYR A 16 9.55 -30.07 -31.22
C TYR A 16 9.48 -31.36 -30.39
N ASP A 17 10.05 -31.33 -29.19
CA ASP A 17 9.92 -32.30 -28.11
C ASP A 17 8.55 -32.24 -27.40
N GLY A 18 7.70 -31.29 -27.79
CA GLY A 18 6.38 -31.07 -27.19
C GLY A 18 6.40 -30.31 -25.88
N LEU A 19 7.55 -29.83 -25.38
CA LEU A 19 7.65 -29.06 -24.14
C LEU A 19 7.18 -27.62 -24.31
N VAL A 20 6.66 -27.02 -23.25
CA VAL A 20 6.18 -25.63 -23.25
C VAL A 20 7.27 -24.73 -22.67
N HIS A 21 7.77 -23.79 -23.48
CA HIS A 21 8.69 -22.75 -23.04
C HIS A 21 7.92 -21.44 -22.88
N LYS A 22 7.88 -20.91 -21.66
CA LYS A 22 7.26 -19.63 -21.34
C LYS A 22 8.34 -18.64 -20.90
N THR A 23 8.40 -17.49 -21.55
CA THR A 23 9.25 -16.35 -21.19
C THR A 23 8.37 -15.18 -20.75
N PHE A 24 8.63 -14.66 -19.56
CA PHE A 24 7.83 -13.57 -18.97
C PHE A 24 8.38 -12.22 -19.46
N ARG A 25 7.47 -11.30 -19.79
CA ARG A 25 7.79 -9.97 -20.38
C ARG A 25 6.91 -8.88 -19.78
N GLY A 26 7.31 -7.62 -19.96
CA GLY A 26 6.51 -6.48 -19.54
C GLY A 26 6.49 -6.28 -18.01
N PRO A 27 5.52 -5.50 -17.49
CA PRO A 27 5.46 -5.15 -16.08
C PRO A 27 5.40 -6.38 -15.19
N GLN A 28 6.10 -6.31 -14.04
CA GLN A 28 6.09 -7.36 -13.01
C GLN A 28 6.48 -8.76 -13.54
N ALA A 29 7.26 -8.84 -14.64
CA ALA A 29 7.66 -10.12 -15.24
C ALA A 29 8.37 -11.05 -14.25
N PHE A 30 9.24 -10.51 -13.39
CA PHE A 30 9.93 -11.26 -12.34
C PHE A 30 8.96 -11.81 -11.30
N ALA A 31 8.04 -10.98 -10.76
CA ALA A 31 7.07 -11.42 -9.77
C ALA A 31 6.11 -12.49 -10.31
N ARG A 32 5.65 -12.35 -11.56
CA ARG A 32 4.81 -13.36 -12.22
C ARG A 32 5.58 -14.67 -12.48
N PHE A 33 6.84 -14.57 -12.86
CA PHE A 33 7.73 -15.71 -13.02
C PHE A 33 7.92 -16.45 -11.69
N GLU A 34 8.30 -15.75 -10.62
CA GLU A 34 8.47 -16.34 -9.29
C GLU A 34 7.18 -16.97 -8.77
N ASN A 35 6.04 -16.29 -8.95
CA ASN A 35 4.75 -16.81 -8.51
C ASN A 35 4.39 -18.11 -9.21
N GLU A 36 4.51 -18.17 -10.53
CA GLU A 36 4.21 -19.37 -11.30
C GLU A 36 5.16 -20.53 -10.95
N VAL A 37 6.46 -20.26 -10.78
CA VAL A 37 7.43 -21.27 -10.31
C VAL A 37 7.03 -21.82 -8.94
N ARG A 38 6.69 -20.94 -7.99
CA ARG A 38 6.30 -21.31 -6.63
C ARG A 38 5.02 -22.15 -6.62
N VAL A 39 3.99 -21.72 -7.35
CA VAL A 39 2.71 -22.43 -7.42
C VAL A 39 2.86 -23.79 -8.09
N LEU A 40 3.60 -23.89 -9.19
CA LEU A 40 3.83 -25.17 -9.87
C LEU A 40 4.61 -26.15 -8.99
N ARG A 41 5.63 -25.69 -8.24
CA ARG A 41 6.35 -26.52 -7.27
C ARG A 41 5.45 -27.00 -6.13
N HIS A 42 4.58 -26.15 -5.61
CA HIS A 42 3.61 -26.53 -4.57
C HIS A 42 2.64 -27.61 -5.05
N LEU A 43 2.08 -27.39 -6.24
CA LEU A 43 1.15 -28.34 -6.87
C LEU A 43 1.83 -29.68 -7.17
N GLU A 44 3.08 -29.67 -7.63
CA GLU A 44 3.87 -30.88 -7.85
C GLU A 44 4.13 -31.64 -6.54
N ALA A 45 4.51 -30.93 -5.47
CA ALA A 45 4.72 -31.53 -4.15
C ALA A 45 3.45 -32.19 -3.57
N ARG A 46 2.27 -31.67 -3.93
CA ARG A 46 0.96 -32.24 -3.54
C ARG A 46 0.40 -33.25 -4.55
N GLY A 47 1.16 -33.59 -5.60
CA GLY A 47 0.75 -34.59 -6.59
C GLY A 47 -0.42 -34.16 -7.47
N CYS A 48 -0.60 -32.86 -7.72
CA CYS A 48 -1.64 -32.36 -8.60
C CYS A 48 -1.40 -32.80 -10.06
N GLY A 49 -2.21 -33.73 -10.56
CA GLY A 49 -1.99 -34.36 -11.86
C GLY A 49 -2.55 -33.62 -13.08
N PHE A 50 -3.24 -32.49 -12.90
CA PHE A 50 -3.96 -31.77 -13.96
C PHE A 50 -3.42 -30.36 -14.21
N VAL A 51 -2.12 -30.18 -13.96
CA VAL A 51 -1.39 -28.93 -14.14
C VAL A 51 -0.03 -29.22 -14.80
N PRO A 52 0.65 -28.24 -15.42
CA PRO A 52 1.99 -28.44 -15.96
C PRO A 52 2.99 -28.79 -14.87
N ARG A 53 3.88 -29.75 -15.13
CA ARG A 53 5.05 -29.98 -14.27
C ARG A 53 6.21 -29.10 -14.71
N LEU A 54 6.91 -28.54 -13.74
CA LEU A 54 8.05 -27.67 -13.96
C LEU A 54 9.31 -28.51 -14.22
N LEU A 55 9.94 -28.33 -15.37
CA LEU A 55 11.12 -29.11 -15.77
C LEU A 55 12.40 -28.31 -15.65
N GLU A 56 12.38 -27.04 -16.07
CA GLU A 56 13.53 -26.15 -16.00
C GLU A 56 13.09 -24.73 -15.60
N VAL A 57 13.98 -24.04 -14.88
CA VAL A 57 13.81 -22.66 -14.42
C VAL A 57 15.09 -21.90 -14.76
N ASP A 58 14.97 -20.87 -15.59
CA ASP A 58 16.02 -19.93 -15.96
C ASP A 58 15.65 -18.56 -15.40
N GLU A 59 16.16 -18.27 -14.20
CA GLU A 59 15.88 -17.02 -13.47
C GLU A 59 16.44 -15.78 -14.19
N PRO A 60 17.70 -15.76 -14.69
CA PRO A 60 18.21 -14.61 -15.44
C PRO A 60 17.41 -14.31 -16.71
N GLY A 61 16.93 -15.36 -17.39
CA GLY A 61 16.12 -15.23 -18.61
C GLY A 61 14.62 -15.05 -18.37
N LEU A 62 14.14 -15.06 -17.12
CA LEU A 62 12.73 -15.13 -16.74
C LEU A 62 11.97 -16.15 -17.59
N ARG A 63 12.48 -17.38 -17.63
CA ARG A 63 11.95 -18.43 -18.48
C ARG A 63 11.73 -19.71 -17.69
N ILE A 64 10.60 -20.36 -17.93
CA ILE A 64 10.31 -21.70 -17.44
C ILE A 64 10.09 -22.66 -18.61
N VAL A 65 10.40 -23.94 -18.37
CA VAL A 65 10.05 -25.05 -19.25
C VAL A 65 9.14 -26.00 -18.48
N THR A 66 7.96 -26.30 -19.04
CA THR A 66 6.97 -27.16 -18.40
C THR A 66 6.49 -28.27 -19.34
N THR A 67 5.88 -29.30 -18.77
CA THR A 67 5.18 -30.33 -19.56
C THR A 67 3.96 -29.74 -20.26
N ASN A 68 3.64 -30.24 -21.43
CA ASN A 68 2.44 -29.86 -22.16
C ASN A 68 1.19 -30.58 -21.61
N CYS A 69 0.16 -29.80 -21.27
CA CYS A 69 -1.11 -30.29 -20.73
C CYS A 69 -2.22 -30.44 -21.78
N GLY A 70 -1.86 -30.58 -23.04
CA GLY A 70 -2.79 -30.86 -24.13
C GLY A 70 -3.18 -29.62 -24.93
N SER A 71 -4.31 -29.70 -25.63
CA SER A 71 -4.76 -28.66 -26.55
C SER A 71 -5.73 -27.69 -25.87
N ARG A 72 -5.74 -26.43 -26.29
CA ARG A 72 -6.74 -25.46 -25.84
C ARG A 72 -8.16 -25.95 -26.13
N VAL A 73 -9.08 -25.55 -25.27
CA VAL A 73 -10.49 -25.91 -25.36
C VAL A 73 -11.29 -24.64 -25.68
N ASP A 74 -12.16 -24.72 -26.68
CA ASP A 74 -12.98 -23.58 -27.09
C ASP A 74 -14.31 -23.49 -26.33
N GLN A 75 -14.80 -24.61 -25.78
CA GLN A 75 -16.04 -24.68 -25.01
C GLN A 75 -15.95 -25.68 -23.87
N VAL A 76 -16.35 -25.25 -22.66
CA VAL A 76 -16.47 -26.08 -21.46
C VAL A 76 -17.79 -25.71 -20.77
N ASN A 77 -18.52 -26.70 -20.25
CA ASN A 77 -19.71 -26.44 -19.44
C ASN A 77 -19.32 -25.59 -18.21
N PRO A 78 -20.01 -24.47 -17.91
CA PRO A 78 -19.73 -23.63 -16.74
C PRO A 78 -19.73 -24.37 -15.39
N GLU A 79 -20.52 -25.43 -15.23
CA GLU A 79 -20.47 -26.28 -14.04
C GLU A 79 -19.14 -27.03 -13.95
N ARG A 80 -18.71 -27.62 -15.06
CA ARG A 80 -17.45 -28.36 -15.15
C ARG A 80 -16.23 -27.45 -14.94
N LEU A 81 -16.31 -26.22 -15.43
CA LEU A 81 -15.28 -25.20 -15.21
C LEU A 81 -15.15 -24.87 -13.72
N ARG A 82 -16.28 -24.64 -13.02
CA ARG A 82 -16.31 -24.41 -11.57
C ARG A 82 -15.75 -25.60 -10.80
N GLU A 83 -16.19 -26.82 -11.11
CA GLU A 83 -15.67 -28.05 -10.49
C GLU A 83 -14.15 -28.16 -10.61
N LEU A 84 -13.59 -27.85 -11.78
CA LEU A 84 -12.16 -27.96 -12.03
C LEU A 84 -11.34 -26.98 -11.17
N PHE A 85 -11.80 -25.73 -11.03
CA PHE A 85 -11.14 -24.77 -10.16
C PHE A 85 -11.37 -25.07 -8.67
N THR A 86 -12.53 -25.58 -8.28
CA THR A 86 -12.77 -26.07 -6.91
C THR A 86 -11.90 -27.28 -6.58
N GLU A 87 -11.67 -28.20 -7.53
CA GLU A 87 -10.73 -29.31 -7.38
C GLU A 87 -9.31 -28.79 -7.14
N LEU A 88 -8.88 -27.73 -7.83
CA LEU A 88 -7.57 -27.10 -7.61
C LEU A 88 -7.42 -26.58 -6.16
N GLU A 89 -8.48 -26.03 -5.57
CA GLU A 89 -8.44 -25.53 -4.19
C GLU A 89 -8.12 -26.63 -3.18
N THR A 90 -8.50 -27.88 -3.44
CA THR A 90 -8.15 -29.04 -2.60
C THR A 90 -6.64 -29.32 -2.57
N PHE A 91 -5.90 -28.84 -3.58
CA PHE A 91 -4.44 -28.88 -3.63
C PHE A 91 -3.82 -27.63 -2.99
N GLY A 92 -4.59 -26.84 -2.24
CA GLY A 92 -4.08 -25.67 -1.56
C GLY A 92 -3.73 -24.55 -2.53
N VAL A 93 -4.39 -24.43 -3.69
CA VAL A 93 -4.17 -23.36 -4.68
C VAL A 93 -5.49 -22.82 -5.21
N ARG A 94 -5.66 -21.50 -5.23
CA ARG A 94 -6.74 -20.80 -5.94
C ARG A 94 -6.20 -20.16 -7.21
N HIS A 95 -6.91 -20.32 -8.32
CA HIS A 95 -6.58 -19.63 -9.56
C HIS A 95 -7.42 -18.35 -9.67
N ASP A 96 -6.80 -17.17 -9.66
CA ASP A 96 -7.53 -15.89 -9.63
C ASP A 96 -7.96 -15.42 -11.05
N ASP A 97 -7.72 -16.23 -12.09
CA ASP A 97 -8.22 -16.06 -13.46
C ASP A 97 -8.94 -17.32 -13.97
N PRO A 98 -10.14 -17.67 -13.45
CA PRO A 98 -10.84 -18.92 -13.76
C PRO A 98 -11.57 -18.89 -15.12
N GLU A 99 -10.83 -18.52 -16.16
CA GLU A 99 -11.32 -18.33 -17.53
C GLU A 99 -10.99 -19.55 -18.42
N ILE A 100 -11.83 -19.83 -19.41
CA ILE A 100 -11.65 -20.96 -20.34
C ILE A 100 -10.30 -20.92 -21.08
N ARG A 101 -9.73 -19.72 -21.28
CA ARG A 101 -8.41 -19.53 -21.91
C ARG A 101 -7.26 -20.22 -21.18
N ASN A 102 -7.45 -20.51 -19.89
CA ASN A 102 -6.50 -21.19 -19.01
C ASN A 102 -6.78 -22.69 -18.90
N ILE A 103 -7.71 -23.22 -19.71
CA ILE A 103 -8.07 -24.64 -19.73
C ILE A 103 -7.54 -25.31 -21.00
N THR A 104 -6.94 -26.47 -20.79
CA THR A 104 -6.48 -27.39 -21.85
C THR A 104 -7.09 -28.76 -21.65
N TYR A 105 -7.13 -29.57 -22.70
CA TYR A 105 -7.61 -30.94 -22.66
C TYR A 105 -6.51 -31.90 -23.08
N ARG A 106 -6.14 -32.79 -22.16
CA ARG A 106 -5.12 -33.81 -22.36
C ARG A 106 -5.78 -35.11 -22.81
N LYS A 107 -5.63 -35.44 -24.10
CA LYS A 107 -6.28 -36.60 -24.73
C LYS A 107 -5.78 -37.95 -24.22
N THR A 108 -4.56 -38.02 -23.69
CA THR A 108 -3.92 -39.28 -23.27
C THR A 108 -4.63 -39.93 -22.07
N ASP A 109 -5.21 -39.12 -21.18
CA ASP A 109 -5.94 -39.57 -19.99
C ASP A 109 -7.34 -38.93 -19.87
N GLY A 110 -7.77 -38.20 -20.90
CA GLY A 110 -9.11 -37.63 -21.00
C GLY A 110 -9.40 -36.51 -19.99
N ARG A 111 -8.37 -35.81 -19.49
CA ARG A 111 -8.49 -34.87 -18.37
C ARG A 111 -8.39 -33.41 -18.82
N PHE A 112 -9.24 -32.56 -18.26
CA PHE A 112 -9.06 -31.10 -18.33
C PHE A 112 -7.93 -30.67 -17.41
N CYS A 113 -7.06 -29.80 -17.89
CA CYS A 113 -5.91 -29.30 -17.16
C CYS A 113 -5.95 -27.77 -17.10
N ILE A 114 -5.56 -27.24 -15.94
CA ILE A 114 -5.40 -25.79 -15.74
C ILE A 114 -3.97 -25.42 -16.09
N ILE A 115 -3.79 -24.32 -16.81
CA ILE A 115 -2.49 -23.76 -17.20
C ILE A 115 -2.44 -22.27 -16.84
N ASP A 116 -1.25 -21.66 -16.90
CA ASP A 116 -1.04 -20.22 -16.70
C ASP A 116 -1.24 -19.74 -15.26
N PHE A 117 -0.38 -20.19 -14.34
CA PHE A 117 -0.50 -19.93 -12.90
C PHE A 117 0.14 -18.61 -12.45
N GLU A 118 0.40 -17.68 -13.37
CA GLU A 118 1.01 -16.39 -13.03
C GLU A 118 0.14 -15.54 -12.08
N PHE A 119 -1.17 -15.81 -12.03
CA PHE A 119 -2.15 -15.19 -11.12
C PHE A 119 -2.84 -16.22 -10.20
N ALA A 120 -2.11 -17.21 -9.69
CA ALA A 120 -2.62 -18.15 -8.71
C ALA A 120 -2.08 -17.86 -7.30
N ALA A 121 -2.87 -18.19 -6.27
CA ALA A 121 -2.56 -18.00 -4.85
C ALA A 121 -2.54 -19.36 -4.13
N LEU A 122 -1.64 -19.54 -3.16
CA LEU A 122 -1.61 -20.74 -2.30
C LEU A 122 -2.59 -20.57 -1.13
N LEU A 123 -3.53 -21.52 -0.97
CA LEU A 123 -4.57 -21.57 0.06
C LEU A 123 -4.14 -22.23 1.37
N ASP A 124 -3.04 -23.00 1.36
CA ASP A 124 -2.52 -23.69 2.54
C ASP A 124 -1.06 -23.28 2.85
N GLU A 125 -0.87 -21.99 3.06
CA GLU A 125 0.07 -21.53 4.07
C GLU A 125 -0.72 -20.90 5.22
N ALA A 126 -1.34 -21.75 6.03
CA ALA A 126 -1.36 -21.46 7.45
C ALA A 126 0.12 -21.33 7.88
N PRO A 127 0.55 -20.21 8.45
CA PRO A 127 1.97 -19.94 8.64
C PRO A 127 2.56 -20.85 9.71
N GLY A 128 3.20 -21.93 9.27
CA GLY A 128 3.66 -23.04 10.12
C GLY A 128 5.17 -23.32 10.10
N GLY A 129 6.00 -22.39 9.61
CA GLY A 129 7.27 -22.11 10.30
C GLY A 129 6.96 -21.17 11.48
N PRO A 130 7.86 -20.92 12.45
CA PRO A 130 7.64 -19.86 13.43
C PRO A 130 7.55 -18.51 12.71
N ARG A 131 6.36 -18.16 12.20
CA ARG A 131 6.00 -16.81 11.80
C ARG A 131 5.89 -16.08 13.13
N ALA A 132 6.77 -15.09 13.31
CA ALA A 132 6.65 -14.17 14.43
C ALA A 132 5.16 -13.79 14.54
N PRO A 133 4.54 -13.90 15.72
CA PRO A 133 3.12 -13.60 15.85
C PRO A 133 2.87 -12.22 15.24
N ALA A 134 1.82 -12.07 14.43
CA ALA A 134 1.57 -10.79 13.79
C ALA A 134 1.45 -9.74 14.91
N PRO A 135 2.23 -8.65 14.85
CA PRO A 135 2.30 -7.72 15.95
C PRO A 135 0.90 -7.16 16.19
N THR A 136 0.50 -7.14 17.46
CA THR A 136 -0.65 -6.34 17.86
C THR A 136 -0.30 -4.89 17.61
N LEU A 137 -1.12 -4.18 16.85
CA LEU A 137 -0.91 -2.76 16.60
C LEU A 137 -1.66 -1.95 17.65
N ARG A 138 -0.97 -1.00 18.27
CA ARG A 138 -1.56 0.02 19.13
C ARG A 138 -1.46 1.36 18.44
N TRP A 139 -2.51 2.17 18.51
CA TRP A 139 -2.45 3.52 17.95
C TRP A 139 -3.06 4.55 18.88
N SER A 140 -2.61 5.79 18.69
CA SER A 140 -3.22 6.98 19.26
C SER A 140 -3.16 8.12 18.26
N GLY A 141 -4.24 8.86 18.10
CA GLY A 141 -4.38 9.97 17.18
C GLY A 141 -5.06 11.15 17.85
N LEU A 142 -4.56 12.35 17.60
CA LEU A 142 -5.13 13.60 18.09
C LEU A 142 -4.92 14.71 17.07
N THR A 143 -5.94 15.55 16.92
CA THR A 143 -5.90 16.77 16.12
C THR A 143 -6.42 17.93 16.98
N HIS A 144 -5.81 19.11 16.87
CA HIS A 144 -6.13 20.31 17.61
C HIS A 144 -5.97 21.55 16.73
N PRO A 145 -6.87 22.56 16.79
CA PRO A 145 -6.78 23.79 15.99
C PRO A 145 -5.55 24.68 16.30
N GLY A 146 -4.63 24.28 17.17
CA GLY A 146 -3.64 25.19 17.76
C GLY A 146 -4.26 26.25 18.68
N ARG A 147 -3.50 27.33 18.94
CA ARG A 147 -3.91 28.48 19.76
C ARG A 147 -4.26 29.73 18.93
N VAL A 148 -3.87 29.74 17.66
CA VAL A 148 -3.93 30.93 16.79
C VAL A 148 -5.01 30.81 15.72
N ARG A 149 -5.22 29.61 15.15
CA ARG A 149 -6.18 29.41 14.08
C ARG A 149 -7.62 29.36 14.63
N PRO A 150 -8.61 29.90 13.89
CA PRO A 150 -10.01 29.86 14.31
C PRO A 150 -10.67 28.50 14.09
N ASN A 151 -10.19 27.73 13.12
CA ASN A 151 -10.74 26.43 12.71
C ASN A 151 -9.63 25.38 12.67
N ASN A 152 -10.04 24.11 12.61
CA ASN A 152 -9.15 22.97 12.40
C ASN A 152 -9.40 22.38 11.02
N GLU A 153 -8.49 22.60 10.08
CA GLU A 153 -8.53 22.11 8.70
C GLU A 153 -7.78 20.79 8.53
N ASP A 154 -7.03 20.39 9.56
CA ASP A 154 -6.42 19.07 9.66
C ASP A 154 -7.47 17.97 9.90
N THR A 155 -7.13 16.77 9.43
CA THR A 155 -7.82 15.54 9.78
C THR A 155 -6.85 14.39 9.85
N PHE A 156 -7.21 13.41 10.70
CA PHE A 156 -6.60 12.10 10.62
C PHE A 156 -7.66 11.02 10.47
N LEU A 157 -7.22 9.88 9.95
CA LEU A 157 -8.04 8.72 9.66
C LEU A 157 -7.33 7.49 10.21
N ALA A 158 -8.10 6.60 10.82
CA ALA A 158 -7.69 5.25 11.17
C ALA A 158 -8.81 4.31 10.72
N LEU A 159 -8.49 3.35 9.85
CA LEU A 159 -9.42 2.38 9.30
C LEU A 159 -8.84 0.99 9.47
N GLU A 160 -9.71 0.06 9.81
CA GLU A 160 -9.51 -1.37 9.62
C GLU A 160 -10.41 -1.82 8.49
N PHE A 161 -9.94 -2.74 7.65
CA PHE A 161 -10.81 -3.41 6.72
C PHE A 161 -10.35 -4.82 6.43
N ASP A 162 -11.33 -5.67 6.16
CA ASP A 162 -11.14 -6.92 5.46
C ASP A 162 -11.71 -6.76 4.04
N GLY A 163 -11.49 -7.71 3.13
CA GLY A 163 -11.93 -7.61 1.72
C GLY A 163 -13.46 -7.49 1.49
N ARG A 164 -14.25 -7.26 2.54
CA ARG A 164 -15.72 -7.14 2.55
C ARG A 164 -16.22 -5.93 3.35
N GLU A 165 -15.59 -5.57 4.47
CA GLU A 165 -16.06 -4.53 5.39
C GLU A 165 -14.99 -3.49 5.72
N VAL A 166 -15.40 -2.23 5.89
CA VAL A 166 -14.55 -1.14 6.38
C VAL A 166 -15.07 -0.67 7.72
N ARG A 167 -14.18 -0.60 8.70
CA ARG A 167 -14.44 -0.15 10.06
C ARG A 167 -13.60 1.07 10.40
N TYR A 168 -14.27 2.15 10.79
CA TYR A 168 -13.59 3.30 11.38
C TYR A 168 -13.06 2.95 12.77
N LEU A 169 -11.78 3.22 12.96
CA LEU A 169 -11.12 3.06 14.25
C LEU A 169 -11.21 4.37 15.04
N GLY A 170 -11.31 4.23 16.36
CA GLY A 170 -11.31 5.36 17.27
C GLY A 170 -9.95 6.05 17.35
N LYS A 171 -9.91 7.17 18.08
CA LYS A 171 -8.68 7.95 18.32
C LYS A 171 -7.59 7.13 19.02
N ILE A 172 -7.97 6.18 19.86
CA ILE A 172 -7.07 5.31 20.60
C ILE A 172 -7.60 3.89 20.43
N GLY A 173 -6.72 2.93 20.18
CA GLY A 173 -7.12 1.54 20.11
C GLY A 173 -5.95 0.60 19.97
N GLU A 174 -6.29 -0.68 19.99
CA GLU A 174 -5.38 -1.79 19.84
C GLU A 174 -6.09 -2.89 19.03
N ALA A 175 -5.42 -3.46 18.03
CA ALA A 175 -5.96 -4.51 17.17
C ALA A 175 -4.87 -5.48 16.74
N ALA A 176 -5.22 -6.77 16.66
CA ALA A 176 -4.32 -7.80 16.16
C ALA A 176 -4.25 -7.72 14.63
N ALA A 177 -3.08 -7.43 14.06
CA ALA A 177 -2.88 -7.34 12.60
C ALA A 177 -2.76 -8.72 11.93
N VAL A 178 -3.60 -9.69 12.32
CA VAL A 178 -3.46 -11.09 11.91
C VAL A 178 -4.22 -11.36 10.60
N HIS A 179 -5.33 -10.65 10.36
CA HIS A 179 -6.23 -10.91 9.22
C HIS A 179 -6.84 -9.67 8.55
N THR A 180 -6.52 -8.48 9.02
CA THR A 180 -7.07 -7.22 8.52
C THR A 180 -5.94 -6.27 8.14
N ASP A 181 -6.20 -5.45 7.13
CA ASP A 181 -5.30 -4.39 6.75
C ASP A 181 -5.74 -3.10 7.43
N LEU A 182 -4.75 -2.30 7.81
CA LEU A 182 -4.97 -1.08 8.59
C LEU A 182 -4.44 0.11 7.81
N VAL A 183 -5.25 1.15 7.71
CA VAL A 183 -4.88 2.39 7.03
C VAL A 183 -4.96 3.54 8.01
N PHE A 184 -3.87 4.26 8.09
CA PHE A 184 -3.72 5.48 8.87
C PHE A 184 -3.37 6.60 7.92
N ALA A 185 -4.02 7.76 8.05
CA ALA A 185 -3.69 8.90 7.23
C ALA A 185 -3.80 10.20 8.03
N VAL A 186 -2.99 11.18 7.64
CA VAL A 186 -3.08 12.57 8.08
C VAL A 186 -3.15 13.45 6.84
N SER A 187 -4.05 14.41 6.85
CA SER A 187 -4.23 15.41 5.80
C SER A 187 -4.35 16.79 6.44
N ASP A 188 -3.63 17.75 5.88
CA ASP A 188 -3.71 19.17 6.20
C ASP A 188 -4.46 19.85 5.05
N GLY A 189 -5.65 20.37 5.35
CA GLY A 189 -6.54 20.97 4.37
C GLY A 189 -6.21 22.44 4.17
N MET A 190 -6.10 22.88 2.92
CA MET A 190 -5.79 24.26 2.58
C MET A 190 -6.77 24.84 1.56
N GLY A 191 -7.05 26.14 1.69
CA GLY A 191 -7.95 26.90 0.82
C GLY A 191 -8.63 28.05 1.57
N GLY A 192 -9.32 28.94 0.86
CA GLY A 192 -10.13 30.00 1.48
C GLY A 192 -11.39 29.46 2.17
N ALA A 193 -12.25 30.36 2.68
CA ALA A 193 -13.61 30.11 3.20
C ALA A 193 -14.02 28.62 3.46
N SER A 194 -13.46 28.01 4.50
CA SER A 194 -13.74 26.62 4.95
C SER A 194 -13.35 25.49 3.98
N SER A 195 -12.75 25.77 2.82
CA SER A 195 -12.35 24.79 1.81
C SER A 195 -11.41 23.71 2.32
N GLY A 196 -10.51 24.03 3.26
CA GLY A 196 -9.55 23.07 3.81
C GLY A 196 -10.25 21.90 4.51
N GLU A 197 -11.24 22.20 5.36
CA GLU A 197 -12.03 21.16 6.04
C GLU A 197 -12.77 20.25 5.04
N PHE A 198 -13.34 20.84 3.99
CA PHE A 198 -14.00 20.06 2.94
C PHE A 198 -13.01 19.15 2.20
N ALA A 199 -11.82 19.66 1.85
CA ALA A 199 -10.78 18.90 1.15
C ALA A 199 -10.35 17.65 1.94
N SER A 200 -10.04 17.85 3.22
CA SER A 200 -9.65 16.79 4.14
C SER A 200 -10.78 15.75 4.32
N ARG A 201 -12.04 16.19 4.38
CA ARG A 201 -13.20 15.28 4.48
C ARG A 201 -13.41 14.44 3.23
N ILE A 202 -13.29 15.03 2.04
CA ILE A 202 -13.41 14.31 0.76
C ILE A 202 -12.32 13.25 0.63
N THR A 203 -11.08 13.63 0.99
CA THR A 203 -9.92 12.74 1.02
C THR A 203 -10.20 11.52 1.89
N LYS A 204 -10.68 11.74 3.11
CA LYS A 204 -11.11 10.67 4.03
C LYS A 204 -12.15 9.74 3.40
N ASP A 205 -13.22 10.30 2.84
CA ASP A 205 -14.32 9.52 2.25
C ASP A 205 -13.87 8.67 1.04
N LYS A 206 -12.92 9.18 0.26
CA LYS A 206 -12.36 8.46 -0.91
C LYS A 206 -11.47 7.32 -0.50
N ILE A 207 -10.60 7.51 0.51
CA ILE A 207 -9.78 6.45 1.09
C ILE A 207 -10.68 5.27 1.51
N THR A 208 -11.76 5.55 2.24
CA THR A 208 -12.73 4.54 2.70
C THR A 208 -13.40 3.77 1.56
N ARG A 209 -13.61 4.38 0.39
CA ARG A 209 -14.36 3.76 -0.73
C ARG A 209 -13.50 3.04 -1.75
N LEU A 210 -12.27 3.52 -1.98
CA LEU A 210 -11.41 3.04 -3.07
C LEU A 210 -10.43 1.97 -2.61
N LEU A 211 -9.83 2.11 -1.42
CA LEU A 211 -8.90 1.11 -0.91
C LEU A 211 -9.48 -0.31 -0.82
N PRO A 212 -10.73 -0.53 -0.33
CA PRO A 212 -11.28 -1.89 -0.22
C PRO A 212 -11.41 -2.62 -1.56
N LYS A 213 -11.50 -1.89 -2.68
CA LYS A 213 -11.69 -2.45 -4.03
C LYS A 213 -10.36 -2.83 -4.68
N GLY A 214 -9.31 -2.03 -4.50
CA GLY A 214 -7.97 -2.29 -5.04
C GLY A 214 -7.20 -3.40 -4.33
N PHE A 215 -7.69 -3.84 -3.16
CA PHE A 215 -6.94 -4.68 -2.22
C PHE A 215 -7.04 -6.19 -2.40
N ARG A 216 -7.93 -6.68 -3.25
CA ARG A 216 -8.14 -8.13 -3.41
C ARG A 216 -6.95 -8.90 -4.01
N LEU A 217 -5.78 -8.28 -4.22
CA LEU A 217 -4.73 -8.76 -5.12
C LEU A 217 -3.28 -8.66 -4.59
N THR A 218 -3.01 -8.12 -3.40
CA THR A 218 -1.63 -7.78 -3.01
C THR A 218 -1.00 -8.78 -2.02
N VAL A 219 0.04 -9.50 -2.46
CA VAL A 219 0.95 -10.26 -1.58
C VAL A 219 1.77 -9.27 -0.74
N PRO A 220 1.84 -9.38 0.61
CA PRO A 220 2.68 -8.52 1.42
C PRO A 220 4.16 -8.58 0.99
N GLY A 221 4.77 -7.43 0.76
CA GLY A 221 6.16 -7.22 0.37
C GLY A 221 6.33 -6.02 -0.57
N PRO A 222 7.57 -5.60 -0.89
CA PRO A 222 7.84 -4.48 -1.79
C PRO A 222 7.33 -4.69 -3.23
N ALA A 223 7.08 -5.94 -3.61
CA ALA A 223 6.56 -6.32 -4.93
C ALA A 223 5.03 -6.47 -4.96
N SER A 224 4.32 -5.99 -3.92
CA SER A 224 2.88 -6.15 -3.76
C SER A 224 2.04 -5.43 -4.83
N GLY A 225 2.63 -4.51 -5.59
CA GLY A 225 1.89 -3.62 -6.49
C GLY A 225 1.15 -2.49 -5.74
N TYR A 226 1.50 -2.25 -4.47
CA TYR A 226 0.94 -1.18 -3.65
C TYR A 226 1.04 0.20 -4.31
N ASP A 227 2.09 0.44 -5.10
CA ASP A 227 2.34 1.70 -5.77
C ASP A 227 1.24 2.02 -6.80
N ALA A 228 0.74 1.03 -7.53
CA ALA A 228 -0.35 1.21 -8.48
C ALA A 228 -1.67 1.54 -7.75
N THR A 229 -1.99 0.80 -6.68
CA THR A 229 -3.19 1.03 -5.86
C THR A 229 -3.17 2.41 -5.20
N LEU A 230 -2.05 2.79 -4.59
CA LEU A 230 -1.90 4.10 -3.96
C LEU A 230 -1.89 5.22 -5.00
N ARG A 231 -1.30 5.01 -6.18
CA ARG A 231 -1.37 5.96 -7.29
C ARG A 231 -2.79 6.21 -7.75
N GLU A 232 -3.56 5.15 -8.02
CA GLU A 232 -4.97 5.27 -8.40
C GLU A 232 -5.78 6.02 -7.33
N LEU A 233 -5.54 5.72 -6.05
CA LEU A 233 -6.17 6.42 -4.94
C LEU A 233 -5.86 7.92 -4.94
N PHE A 234 -4.57 8.29 -5.02
CA PHE A 234 -4.14 9.69 -4.98
C PHE A 234 -4.64 10.47 -6.20
N GLU A 235 -4.57 9.88 -7.39
CA GLU A 235 -5.09 10.48 -8.63
C GLU A 235 -6.61 10.68 -8.56
N ALA A 236 -7.35 9.70 -8.04
CA ALA A 236 -8.81 9.83 -7.88
C ALA A 236 -9.19 10.95 -6.90
N ILE A 237 -8.51 11.04 -5.74
CA ILE A 237 -8.74 12.12 -4.77
C ILE A 237 -8.40 13.48 -5.41
N HIS A 238 -7.26 13.58 -6.07
CA HIS A 238 -6.82 14.80 -6.73
C HIS A 238 -7.84 15.29 -7.77
N TYR A 239 -8.32 14.39 -8.63
CA TYR A 239 -9.31 14.71 -9.65
C TYR A 239 -10.62 15.23 -9.04
N ASP A 240 -11.10 14.62 -7.96
CA ASP A 240 -12.33 15.07 -7.31
C ASP A 240 -12.19 16.45 -6.65
N LEU A 241 -11.04 16.72 -6.02
CA LEU A 241 -10.75 18.04 -5.44
C LEU A 241 -10.70 19.12 -6.53
N LEU A 242 -10.02 18.86 -7.65
CA LEU A 242 -10.02 19.78 -8.80
C LEU A 242 -11.41 20.01 -9.37
N LYS A 243 -12.19 18.93 -9.55
CA LYS A 243 -13.55 19.02 -10.07
C LYS A 243 -14.43 19.90 -9.20
N LEU A 244 -14.36 19.73 -7.89
CA LEU A 244 -15.13 20.54 -6.95
C LEU A 244 -14.64 22.00 -6.94
N GLY A 245 -13.32 22.22 -6.95
CA GLY A 245 -12.76 23.56 -7.02
C GLY A 245 -13.08 24.32 -8.31
N HIS A 246 -13.35 23.62 -9.41
CA HIS A 246 -13.85 24.23 -10.65
C HIS A 246 -15.38 24.41 -10.68
N SER A 247 -16.12 23.67 -9.86
CA SER A 247 -17.59 23.67 -9.88
C SER A 247 -18.21 24.69 -8.92
N TYR A 248 -17.50 25.03 -7.84
CA TYR A 248 -17.98 25.92 -6.78
C TYR A 248 -16.94 27.00 -6.48
N GLU A 249 -17.36 28.27 -6.51
CA GLU A 249 -16.48 29.41 -6.26
C GLU A 249 -15.92 29.38 -4.83
N GLU A 250 -16.71 28.89 -3.88
CA GLU A 250 -16.33 28.71 -2.48
C GLU A 250 -15.26 27.63 -2.27
N CYS A 251 -15.07 26.74 -3.25
CA CYS A 251 -14.05 25.69 -3.27
C CYS A 251 -12.84 26.04 -4.15
N LEU A 252 -12.77 27.27 -4.69
CA LEU A 252 -11.70 27.66 -5.58
C LEU A 252 -10.34 27.56 -4.88
N GLY A 253 -9.40 26.83 -5.50
CA GLY A 253 -8.07 26.61 -4.93
C GLY A 253 -8.04 25.61 -3.76
N MET A 254 -9.14 24.91 -3.48
CA MET A 254 -9.20 23.87 -2.46
C MET A 254 -8.17 22.76 -2.73
N GLY A 255 -7.41 22.42 -1.70
CA GLY A 255 -6.45 21.33 -1.76
C GLY A 255 -6.12 20.77 -0.38
N THR A 256 -5.30 19.72 -0.36
CA THR A 256 -4.84 19.13 0.90
C THR A 256 -3.54 18.37 0.71
N THR A 257 -2.74 18.29 1.78
CA THR A 257 -1.67 17.31 1.88
C THR A 257 -2.27 15.92 2.13
N LEU A 258 -1.50 14.87 1.85
CA LEU A 258 -1.89 13.52 2.27
C LEU A 258 -0.63 12.72 2.60
N SER A 259 -0.54 12.30 3.86
CA SER A 259 0.41 11.28 4.33
C SER A 259 -0.40 10.05 4.74
N LEU A 260 -0.30 8.98 3.97
CA LEU A 260 -1.05 7.74 4.19
C LEU A 260 -0.08 6.59 4.45
N ALA A 261 -0.32 5.83 5.51
CA ALA A 261 0.33 4.58 5.84
C ALA A 261 -0.69 3.43 5.75
N TRP A 262 -0.36 2.42 4.97
CA TRP A 262 -1.09 1.17 4.85
C TRP A 262 -0.25 0.05 5.45
N LEU A 263 -0.74 -0.53 6.55
CA LEU A 263 -0.10 -1.64 7.25
C LEU A 263 -0.72 -2.97 6.83
N THR A 264 0.16 -3.90 6.51
CA THR A 264 -0.11 -5.33 6.32
C THR A 264 0.79 -6.10 7.28
N PRO A 265 0.55 -7.41 7.50
CA PRO A 265 1.44 -8.20 8.35
C PRO A 265 2.92 -8.10 7.90
N GLY A 266 3.75 -7.46 8.72
CA GLY A 266 5.20 -7.32 8.50
C GLY A 266 5.65 -6.15 7.61
N TRP A 267 4.72 -5.38 7.02
CA TRP A 267 5.06 -4.28 6.11
C TRP A 267 4.18 -3.06 6.32
N LEU A 268 4.79 -1.87 6.20
CA LEU A 268 4.10 -0.60 6.04
C LEU A 268 4.41 -0.04 4.65
N TYR A 269 3.38 0.15 3.85
CA TYR A 269 3.43 0.93 2.62
C TYR A 269 2.98 2.35 2.93
N PHE A 270 3.51 3.32 2.19
CA PHE A 270 3.04 4.68 2.33
C PHE A 270 2.93 5.38 0.99
N GLY A 271 2.00 6.33 0.95
CA GLY A 271 1.86 7.33 -0.09
C GLY A 271 1.89 8.71 0.54
N HIS A 272 2.59 9.65 -0.09
CA HIS A 272 2.77 10.98 0.47
C HIS A 272 2.80 12.08 -0.60
N ILE A 273 2.09 13.18 -0.32
CA ILE A 273 2.16 14.45 -1.07
C ILE A 273 1.92 15.63 -0.11
N GLY A 274 2.63 16.75 -0.31
CA GLY A 274 2.64 17.89 0.62
C GLY A 274 3.84 17.91 1.55
N ASP A 275 3.73 18.54 2.72
CA ASP A 275 4.78 18.71 3.73
C ASP A 275 4.43 18.15 5.12
N SER A 276 3.24 17.56 5.28
CA SER A 276 2.98 16.60 6.35
C SER A 276 4.00 15.46 6.29
N ARG A 277 4.23 14.74 7.39
CA ARG A 277 5.36 13.79 7.46
C ARG A 277 4.97 12.42 7.98
N ILE A 278 5.73 11.42 7.54
CA ILE A 278 5.75 10.08 8.11
C ILE A 278 7.16 9.80 8.62
N TYR A 279 7.27 9.44 9.89
CA TYR A 279 8.51 9.02 10.53
C TYR A 279 8.43 7.54 10.93
N HIS A 280 9.57 6.86 10.88
CA HIS A 280 9.78 5.51 11.41
C HIS A 280 10.83 5.55 12.51
N LEU A 281 10.48 4.95 13.64
CA LEU A 281 11.36 4.74 14.78
C LEU A 281 11.49 3.23 15.01
N PRO A 282 12.58 2.61 14.53
CA PRO A 282 12.83 1.20 14.81
C PRO A 282 13.17 1.00 16.29
N ARG A 283 12.84 -0.17 16.85
CA ARG A 283 13.06 -0.48 18.27
C ARG A 283 14.47 -0.13 18.78
N GLY A 284 15.50 -0.43 18.00
CA GLY A 284 16.91 -0.24 18.35
C GLY A 284 17.66 0.87 17.59
N GLY A 285 16.98 1.73 16.85
CA GLY A 285 17.62 2.77 16.01
C GLY A 285 16.91 4.12 16.10
N GLY A 286 17.51 5.18 15.57
CA GLY A 286 17.01 6.57 15.66
C GLY A 286 15.77 6.88 14.81
N LEU A 287 15.12 8.00 15.10
CA LEU A 287 13.95 8.46 14.32
C LEU A 287 14.39 8.82 12.90
N ARG A 288 13.70 8.27 11.91
CA ARG A 288 13.95 8.55 10.48
C ARG A 288 12.69 9.09 9.81
N GLN A 289 12.79 10.24 9.17
CA GLN A 289 11.76 10.73 8.26
C GLN A 289 11.73 9.84 7.00
N LEU A 290 10.58 9.24 6.68
CA LEU A 290 10.38 8.42 5.49
C LEU A 290 10.00 9.26 4.27
N THR A 291 9.24 10.33 4.50
CA THR A 291 8.69 11.17 3.44
C THR A 291 9.58 12.36 3.10
N HIS A 292 9.37 12.94 1.93
CA HIS A 292 10.03 14.15 1.47
C HIS A 292 9.05 15.30 1.37
N ASP A 293 9.30 16.39 2.10
CA ASP A 293 8.45 17.58 2.04
C ASP A 293 8.42 18.16 0.62
N HIS A 294 7.25 18.25 0.00
CA HIS A 294 7.07 18.74 -1.35
C HIS A 294 6.92 20.27 -1.43
N GLY A 295 7.69 21.00 -0.62
CA GLY A 295 7.83 22.45 -0.68
C GLY A 295 9.20 22.90 -1.16
N HIS A 296 9.37 24.20 -1.39
CA HIS A 296 10.65 24.79 -1.80
C HIS A 296 11.77 24.51 -0.77
N VAL A 297 11.45 24.72 0.50
CA VAL A 297 12.38 24.49 1.62
C VAL A 297 12.72 23.00 1.77
N GLY A 298 11.74 22.12 1.58
CA GLY A 298 11.96 20.68 1.56
C GLY A 298 12.98 20.24 0.51
N TRP A 299 12.87 20.80 -0.71
CA TRP A 299 13.84 20.54 -1.78
C TRP A 299 15.25 21.03 -1.43
N LEU A 300 15.38 22.25 -0.89
CA LEU A 300 16.68 22.80 -0.46
C LEU A 300 17.33 21.93 0.63
N ARG A 301 16.55 21.48 1.62
CA ARG A 301 17.03 20.61 2.71
C ARG A 301 17.51 19.27 2.16
N ARG A 302 16.75 18.64 1.27
CA ARG A 302 17.15 17.36 0.63
C ARG A 302 18.40 17.50 -0.23
N GLY A 303 18.59 18.65 -0.88
CA GLY A 303 19.81 18.97 -1.62
C GLY A 303 21.02 19.29 -0.76
N GLY A 304 20.88 19.33 0.58
CA GLY A 304 21.95 19.73 1.50
C GLY A 304 22.31 21.22 1.43
N LEU A 305 21.47 22.05 0.80
CA LEU A 305 21.72 23.48 0.58
C LEU A 305 21.42 24.33 1.82
N ILE A 306 20.51 23.85 2.68
CA ILE A 306 20.16 24.50 3.94
C ILE A 306 20.06 23.48 5.07
N THR A 307 20.34 23.94 6.29
CA THR A 307 20.16 23.19 7.53
C THR A 307 18.69 23.19 7.97
N GLU A 308 18.32 22.32 8.91
CA GLU A 308 16.96 22.31 9.51
C GLU A 308 16.61 23.66 10.15
N ARG A 309 17.57 24.28 10.86
CA ARG A 309 17.37 25.60 11.46
C ARG A 309 17.04 26.66 10.40
N GLN A 310 17.82 26.69 9.32
CA GLN A 310 17.57 27.63 8.20
C GLN A 310 16.23 27.34 7.51
N ALA A 311 15.84 26.07 7.38
CA ALA A 311 14.55 25.69 6.83
C ALA A 311 13.37 26.26 7.64
N ARG A 312 13.43 26.17 8.97
CA ARG A 312 12.39 26.68 9.88
C ARG A 312 12.27 28.21 9.84
N GLU A 313 13.37 28.92 9.61
CA GLU A 313 13.40 30.39 9.54
C GLU A 313 13.16 30.93 8.11
N HIS A 314 13.06 30.04 7.11
CA HIS A 314 12.99 30.44 5.71
C HIS A 314 11.66 31.15 5.40
N PRO A 315 11.67 32.25 4.60
CA PRO A 315 10.45 33.01 4.27
C PRO A 315 9.44 32.19 3.47
N LEU A 316 9.91 31.22 2.67
CA LEU A 316 9.08 30.35 1.83
C LEU A 316 8.79 28.97 2.48
N ARG A 317 8.86 28.85 3.81
CA ARG A 317 8.68 27.56 4.50
C ARG A 317 7.29 26.95 4.34
N ASN A 318 6.25 27.77 4.18
CA ASN A 318 4.86 27.33 3.99
C ASN A 318 4.45 27.22 2.50
N VAL A 319 5.41 27.29 1.57
CA VAL A 319 5.10 27.25 0.13
C VAL A 319 5.25 25.81 -0.39
N LEU A 320 4.11 25.21 -0.73
CA LEU A 320 4.01 23.88 -1.32
C LEU A 320 4.12 23.92 -2.85
N ASN A 321 4.89 22.99 -3.40
CA ASN A 321 5.01 22.75 -4.84
C ASN A 321 4.11 21.59 -5.32
N GLN A 322 3.71 20.69 -4.41
CA GLN A 322 2.80 19.59 -4.69
C GLN A 322 1.80 19.41 -3.55
N ALA A 323 0.53 19.32 -3.90
CA ALA A 323 -0.57 18.92 -3.02
C ALA A 323 -1.69 18.29 -3.87
N LEU A 324 -2.65 17.64 -3.24
CA LEU A 324 -3.87 17.20 -3.93
C LEU A 324 -4.79 18.40 -4.15
N GLY A 325 -5.44 18.51 -5.30
CA GLY A 325 -6.20 19.70 -5.68
C GLY A 325 -5.31 20.93 -5.90
N ALA A 326 -5.71 22.06 -5.32
CA ALA A 326 -4.98 23.34 -5.32
C ALA A 326 -4.61 23.90 -6.72
N GLY A 327 -5.35 23.50 -7.75
CA GLY A 327 -5.08 23.90 -9.14
C GLY A 327 -3.85 23.25 -9.76
N HIS A 328 -3.22 22.26 -9.11
CA HIS A 328 -2.15 21.48 -9.73
C HIS A 328 -2.73 20.65 -10.88
N GLN A 329 -2.13 20.73 -12.08
CA GLN A 329 -2.58 19.93 -13.23
C GLN A 329 -2.11 18.47 -13.14
N PHE A 330 -0.93 18.26 -12.55
CA PHE A 330 -0.31 16.96 -12.37
C PHE A 330 0.24 16.85 -10.96
N ILE A 331 0.20 15.64 -10.41
CA ILE A 331 0.77 15.30 -9.11
C ILE A 331 1.85 14.23 -9.28
N ASP A 332 2.87 14.29 -8.43
CA ASP A 332 3.91 13.27 -8.30
C ASP A 332 4.05 12.82 -6.83
N PRO A 333 3.13 11.97 -6.34
CA PRO A 333 3.20 11.48 -4.97
C PRO A 333 4.38 10.53 -4.77
N GLN A 334 5.00 10.62 -3.59
CA GLN A 334 6.02 9.67 -3.16
C GLN A 334 5.35 8.39 -2.65
N PHE A 335 5.75 7.23 -3.19
CA PHE A 335 5.37 5.92 -2.66
C PHE A 335 6.59 5.18 -2.11
N GLY A 336 6.39 4.40 -1.05
CA GLY A 336 7.45 3.57 -0.50
C GLY A 336 6.94 2.45 0.39
N ALA A 337 7.84 1.54 0.76
CA ALA A 337 7.57 0.42 1.64
C ALA A 337 8.70 0.27 2.66
N VAL A 338 8.36 -0.07 3.90
CA VAL A 338 9.31 -0.38 4.97
C VAL A 338 8.85 -1.61 5.73
N SER A 339 9.81 -2.40 6.25
CA SER A 339 9.49 -3.51 7.14
C SER A 339 8.89 -2.98 8.44
N CYS A 340 7.84 -3.64 8.93
CA CYS A 340 7.22 -3.35 10.22
C CYS A 340 7.54 -4.49 11.18
N ALA A 341 8.48 -4.25 12.09
CA ALA A 341 8.92 -5.24 13.08
C ALA A 341 8.31 -4.96 14.46
N PRO A 342 8.16 -5.98 15.32
CA PRO A 342 7.78 -5.77 16.70
C PRO A 342 8.70 -4.79 17.46
N GLY A 343 8.10 -3.78 18.06
CA GLY A 343 8.73 -2.66 18.76
C GLY A 343 8.93 -1.42 17.88
N ASP A 344 8.61 -1.47 16.58
CA ASP A 344 8.67 -0.30 15.71
C ASP A 344 7.51 0.66 15.99
N ARG A 345 7.80 1.96 15.92
CA ARG A 345 6.81 3.03 16.03
C ARG A 345 6.82 3.87 14.75
N PHE A 346 5.65 4.29 14.32
CA PHE A 346 5.45 5.18 13.19
C PHE A 346 4.69 6.42 13.65
N LEU A 347 5.12 7.60 13.22
CA LEU A 347 4.42 8.86 13.45
C LEU A 347 4.00 9.43 12.10
N LEU A 348 2.70 9.67 11.94
CA LEU A 348 2.16 10.53 10.89
C LEU A 348 1.77 11.86 11.54
N CYS A 349 2.17 12.99 10.97
CA CYS A 349 1.86 14.30 11.53
C CYS A 349 1.71 15.39 10.47
N SER A 350 0.91 16.42 10.78
CA SER A 350 0.89 17.67 10.01
C SER A 350 2.13 18.50 10.31
N ASP A 351 2.35 19.53 9.49
CA ASP A 351 3.51 20.40 9.62
C ASP A 351 3.48 21.18 10.94
N GLY A 352 2.29 21.55 11.44
CA GLY A 352 2.11 22.27 12.71
C GLY A 352 2.69 21.57 13.93
N LEU A 353 2.85 20.23 13.88
CA LEU A 353 3.64 19.52 14.90
C LEU A 353 5.14 19.78 14.74
N THR A 354 5.65 19.63 13.51
CA THR A 354 7.07 19.69 13.20
C THR A 354 7.63 21.11 13.17
N GLN A 355 6.77 22.12 12.99
CA GLN A 355 7.15 23.54 13.14
C GLN A 355 7.46 23.87 14.60
N GLU A 356 6.73 23.28 15.55
CA GLU A 356 6.91 23.51 16.99
C GLU A 356 7.99 22.60 17.61
N LEU A 357 8.05 21.34 17.19
CA LEU A 357 8.93 20.32 17.76
C LEU A 357 10.05 19.93 16.79
N TRP A 358 11.26 19.77 17.34
CA TRP A 358 12.43 19.28 16.61
C TRP A 358 12.43 17.76 16.53
N ASP A 359 13.06 17.19 15.50
CA ASP A 359 13.12 15.74 15.30
C ASP A 359 13.64 15.01 16.57
N ARG A 360 14.60 15.60 17.28
CA ARG A 360 15.10 15.08 18.56
C ARG A 360 14.02 14.99 19.65
N GLN A 361 13.15 15.99 19.73
CA GLN A 361 12.07 16.01 20.72
C GLN A 361 10.94 15.07 20.34
N LEU A 362 10.63 14.97 19.04
CA LEU A 362 9.73 13.96 18.52
C LEU A 362 10.24 12.57 18.93
N GLU A 363 11.52 12.28 18.71
CA GLU A 363 12.12 11.01 19.11
C GLU A 363 12.02 10.77 20.62
N GLU A 364 12.34 11.76 21.45
CA GLU A 364 12.28 11.65 22.91
C GLU A 364 10.86 11.32 23.41
N ILE A 365 9.84 12.03 22.89
CA ILE A 365 8.44 11.77 23.24
C ILE A 365 8.00 10.41 22.70
N ILE A 366 8.28 10.09 21.43
CA ILE A 366 7.87 8.81 20.83
C ILE A 366 8.60 7.63 21.47
N ARG A 367 9.76 7.81 22.11
CA ARG A 367 10.43 6.76 22.89
C ARG A 367 9.91 6.60 24.32
N SER A 368 9.16 7.58 24.83
CA SER A 368 8.67 7.52 26.20
C SER A 368 7.80 6.28 26.42
N SER A 369 7.81 5.77 27.64
CA SER A 369 7.00 4.64 28.10
C SER A 369 5.85 5.09 28.99
N ASP A 370 5.42 6.35 28.86
CA ASP A 370 4.40 6.94 29.71
C ASP A 370 3.02 6.34 29.47
N THR A 371 2.17 6.41 30.50
CA THR A 371 0.80 5.87 30.49
C THR A 371 -0.16 6.68 29.61
N ALA A 372 0.18 7.93 29.28
CA ALA A 372 -0.63 8.78 28.43
C ALA A 372 -0.45 8.42 26.94
N PRO A 373 -1.50 8.53 26.10
CA PRO A 373 -1.39 8.30 24.66
C PRO A 373 -0.31 9.19 24.02
N LEU A 374 0.59 8.62 23.22
CA LEU A 374 1.73 9.33 22.62
C LEU A 374 1.30 10.53 21.76
N ALA A 375 0.22 10.40 20.98
CA ALA A 375 -0.31 11.52 20.21
C ALA A 375 -0.75 12.70 21.09
N GLN A 376 -1.28 12.43 22.29
CA GLN A 376 -1.66 13.48 23.23
C GLN A 376 -0.42 14.20 23.77
N GLN A 377 0.64 13.47 24.11
CA GLN A 377 1.90 14.05 24.58
C GLN A 377 2.53 14.95 23.50
N LEU A 378 2.56 14.48 22.25
CA LEU A 378 3.09 15.24 21.10
C LEU A 378 2.33 16.55 20.88
N VAL A 379 1.00 16.50 20.85
CA VAL A 379 0.16 17.70 20.65
C VAL A 379 0.30 18.66 21.82
N SER A 380 0.30 18.18 23.07
CA SER A 380 0.51 19.03 24.25
C SER A 380 1.86 19.73 24.21
N ALA A 381 2.95 19.02 23.89
CA ALA A 381 4.28 19.59 23.79
C ALA A 381 4.37 20.67 22.68
N ALA A 382 3.68 20.49 21.55
CA ALA A 382 3.59 21.52 20.51
C ALA A 382 2.78 22.75 20.98
N LEU A 383 1.66 22.53 21.67
CA LEU A 383 0.84 23.61 22.23
C LEU A 383 1.55 24.42 23.32
N GLU A 384 2.51 23.84 24.03
CA GLU A 384 3.34 24.54 25.02
C GLU A 384 4.36 25.49 24.37
N ARG A 385 4.74 25.24 23.11
CA ARG A 385 5.70 26.08 22.36
C ARG A 385 5.07 27.23 21.58
N GLY A 386 3.76 27.15 21.36
CA GLY A 386 2.98 28.23 20.78
C GLY A 386 1.71 27.71 20.14
N GLY A 387 1.82 26.62 19.38
CA GLY A 387 0.70 26.05 18.64
C GLY A 387 0.16 27.02 17.60
N HIS A 388 1.04 27.53 16.75
CA HIS A 388 0.71 28.58 15.79
C HIS A 388 -0.16 28.10 14.63
N ASP A 389 -0.20 26.79 14.38
CA ASP A 389 -1.05 26.19 13.35
C ASP A 389 -1.92 25.06 13.90
N ASN A 390 -2.74 24.46 13.03
CA ASN A 390 -3.38 23.18 13.30
C ASN A 390 -2.32 22.10 13.56
N ILE A 391 -2.55 21.28 14.57
CA ILE A 391 -1.59 20.26 15.01
C ILE A 391 -2.27 18.92 15.00
N THR A 392 -1.74 18.00 14.20
CA THR A 392 -2.21 16.62 14.13
C THR A 392 -1.07 15.65 14.28
N ALA A 393 -1.26 14.65 15.15
CA ALA A 393 -0.32 13.57 15.38
C ALA A 393 -1.08 12.24 15.44
N LEU A 394 -0.55 11.23 14.76
CA LEU A 394 -1.05 9.86 14.75
C LEU A 394 0.12 8.92 14.90
N VAL A 395 0.18 8.23 16.04
CA VAL A 395 1.25 7.28 16.37
C VAL A 395 0.70 5.87 16.26
N VAL A 396 1.43 5.00 15.56
CA VAL A 396 1.15 3.57 15.41
C VAL A 396 2.35 2.80 15.93
N GLU A 397 2.13 1.86 16.83
CA GLU A 397 3.15 1.03 17.45
C GLU A 397 2.87 -0.44 17.13
N ALA A 398 3.88 -1.13 16.61
CA ALA A 398 3.89 -2.58 16.51
C ALA A 398 4.32 -3.18 17.84
N LEU A 399 3.37 -3.74 18.59
CA LEU A 399 3.68 -4.36 19.87
C LEU A 399 4.40 -5.69 19.67
N ALA A 400 5.29 -6.00 20.62
CA ALA A 400 5.79 -7.36 20.76
C ALA A 400 4.63 -8.28 21.17
N PRO A 401 4.51 -9.46 20.55
CA PRO A 401 3.47 -10.41 20.89
C PRO A 401 3.68 -11.12 22.23
#